data_AF-A0A0S7XS08-F1
#
_entry.id   AF-A0A0S7XS08-F1
#
_cell.length_a   1.000
_cell.length_b   1.000
_cell.length_c   1.000
_cell.angle_alpha   90.00
_cell.angle_beta   90.00
_cell.angle_gamma   90.00
#
_symmetry.space_group_name_H-M   'P 1'
#
loop_
_entity.id
_entity.type
_entity.pdbx_description
1 polymer ?
#
loop_
_entity_poly.entity_id
_entity_poly.type
_entity_poly.pdbx_seq_one_letter_code
_entity_poly.pdbx_strand_id
1 'polypeptide(L)' 'MHVKELVELIAKSLVDNPDEVQVFQLDGEQTSILELKVTPEDIGKVIGKQGRTAQRFTLEIIDKG' A
#
# COMPACT_ATOMS: atom_id res chain seq x y z
N MET A 1 13.09 10.93 -3.69
CA MET A 1 12.23 9.92 -3.04
C MET A 1 11.46 9.23 -4.12
N HIS A 2 11.60 7.91 -4.23
CA HIS A 2 10.80 7.10 -5.15
C HIS A 2 9.40 6.90 -4.55
N VAL A 3 8.36 6.84 -5.39
CA VAL A 3 6.95 6.73 -4.96
C VAL A 3 6.74 5.59 -3.96
N LYS A 4 7.46 4.47 -4.14
CA LYS A 4 7.49 3.34 -3.20
C LYS A 4 7.84 3.75 -1.76
N GLU A 5 8.89 4.54 -1.57
CA GLU A 5 9.38 4.96 -0.25
C GLU A 5 8.34 5.83 0.46
N LEU A 6 7.66 6.70 -0.29
CA LEU A 6 6.59 7.54 0.23
C LEU A 6 5.40 6.70 0.67
N VAL A 7 4.97 5.74 -0.15
CA VAL A 7 3.87 4.82 0.19
C VAL A 7 4.22 3.99 1.42
N GLU A 8 5.45 3.46 1.49
CA GLU A 8 5.92 2.69 2.64
C GLU A 8 5.92 3.55 3.92
N LEU A 9 6.42 4.78 3.85
CA LEU A 9 6.44 5.72 4.97
C LEU A 9 5.01 6.02 5.48
N ILE A 10 4.10 6.32 4.55
CA ILE A 10 2.70 6.61 4.89
C ILE A 10 2.04 5.39 5.51
N ALA A 11 2.16 4.21 4.88
CA ALA A 11 1.56 2.98 5.38
C ALA A 11 2.06 2.64 6.80
N LYS A 12 3.37 2.73 7.05
CA LYS A 12 3.95 2.51 8.39
C LYS A 12 3.40 3.46 9.45
N SER A 13 3.02 4.68 9.07
CA SER A 13 2.45 5.65 10.02
C SER A 13 0.98 5.40 10.39
N LEU A 14 0.28 4.54 9.63
CA LEU A 14 -1.17 4.32 9.78
C LEU A 14 -1.53 3.04 10.54
N VAL A 15 -0.58 2.13 10.73
CA VAL A 15 -0.80 0.76 11.19
C VAL A 15 -0.24 0.53 12.60
N ASP A 16 -0.72 -0.50 13.31
CA ASP A 16 -0.15 -0.86 14.62
C ASP A 16 1.12 -1.72 14.47
N ASN A 17 1.27 -2.43 13.35
CA ASN A 17 2.43 -3.28 13.05
C ASN A 17 3.27 -2.70 11.89
N PRO A 18 4.02 -1.58 12.10
CA PRO A 18 4.78 -0.93 11.03
C PRO A 18 5.90 -1.80 10.45
N ASP A 19 6.44 -2.72 11.25
CA ASP A 19 7.51 -3.63 10.83
C ASP A 19 7.02 -4.72 9.86
N GLU A 20 5.71 -4.98 9.84
CA GLU A 20 5.05 -5.95 8.94
C GLU A 20 4.57 -5.31 7.63
N VAL A 21 4.84 -4.02 7.41
CA VAL A 21 4.51 -3.32 6.18
C VAL A 21 5.51 -3.66 5.08
N GLN A 22 5.03 -4.19 3.96
CA GLN A 22 5.85 -4.48 2.79
C GLN A 22 5.27 -3.82 1.55
N VAL A 23 6.13 -3.13 0.78
CA VAL A 23 5.76 -2.52 -0.51
C VAL A 23 6.59 -3.16 -1.61
N PHE A 24 5.92 -3.73 -2.61
CA PHE A 24 6.52 -4.25 -3.83
C PHE A 24 6.19 -3.32 -4.99
N GLN A 25 7.18 -3.05 -5.84
CA GLN A 25 6.99 -2.27 -7.06
C GLN A 25 7.25 -3.18 -8.25
N LEU A 26 6.33 -3.16 -9.21
CA LEU A 26 6.48 -3.80 -10.51
C LEU A 26 6.44 -2.72 -11.58
N ASP A 27 7.58 -2.48 -12.21
CA ASP A 27 7.71 -1.47 -13.26
C ASP A 27 7.33 -2.05 -14.62
N GLY A 28 6.39 -1.40 -15.30
CA GLY A 28 6.08 -1.61 -16.71
C GLY A 28 6.55 -0.41 -17.55
N GLU A 29 6.36 -0.48 -18.87
CA GLU A 29 6.88 0.54 -19.80
C GLU A 29 6.32 1.95 -19.59
N GLN A 30 5.06 2.06 -19.11
CA GLN A 30 4.39 3.35 -18.90
C GLN A 30 3.69 3.45 -17.53
N THR A 31 3.76 2.39 -16.72
CA THR A 31 3.00 2.29 -15.47
C THR A 31 3.82 1.53 -14.44
N SER A 32 3.76 1.98 -13.19
CA SER A 32 4.25 1.19 -12.06
C SER A 32 3.06 0.61 -11.30
N ILE A 33 3.16 -0.62 -10.81
CA ILE A 33 2.17 -1.22 -9.90
C ILE A 33 2.83 -1.32 -8.53
N LEU A 34 2.11 -0.89 -7.49
CA LEU A 34 2.58 -0.95 -6.10
C LEU A 34 1.72 -1.89 -5.26
N GLU A 35 2.25 -3.06 -4.90
CA GLU A 35 1.55 -3.97 -3.99
C GLU A 35 1.94 -3.65 -2.53
N LEU A 36 0.98 -3.20 -1.73
CA LEU A 36 1.11 -2.98 -0.29
C LEU A 36 0.54 -4.19 0.46
N LYS A 37 1.38 -4.84 1.27
CA LYS A 37 0.98 -5.87 2.22
C LYS A 37 1.06 -5.32 3.65
N VAL A 38 -0.01 -5.57 4.40
CA VAL A 38 -0.14 -5.26 5.84
C VAL A 38 -0.84 -6.44 6.52
N THR A 39 -0.82 -6.46 7.85
CA THR A 39 -1.54 -7.47 8.62
C THR A 39 -3.06 -7.31 8.45
N PRO A 40 -3.86 -8.38 8.60
CA PRO A 40 -5.31 -8.32 8.42
C PRO A 40 -6.02 -7.28 9.30
N GLU A 41 -5.52 -7.08 10.52
CA GLU A 41 -6.01 -6.11 11.49
C GLU A 41 -5.74 -4.65 11.11
N ASP A 42 -4.68 -4.41 10.33
CA ASP A 42 -4.26 -3.09 9.90
C ASP A 42 -4.91 -2.66 8.57
N ILE A 43 -5.50 -3.59 7.82
CA ILE A 43 -6.18 -3.32 6.54
C ILE A 43 -7.16 -2.15 6.67
N GLY A 44 -8.01 -2.17 7.71
CA GLY A 44 -9.05 -1.14 7.92
C GLY A 44 -8.50 0.27 8.19
N LYS A 45 -7.26 0.37 8.68
CA LYS A 45 -6.60 1.66 8.96
C LYS A 45 -6.00 2.28 7.70
N VAL A 46 -5.50 1.42 6.80
CA VAL A 46 -4.92 1.85 5.52
C VAL A 46 -5.99 2.33 4.54
N ILE A 47 -7.10 1.59 4.41
CA ILE A 47 -8.18 1.91 3.46
C ILE A 47 -9.29 2.81 4.03
N GLY A 48 -9.35 2.96 5.35
CA GLY A 48 -10.39 3.74 6.04
C GLY A 48 -11.77 3.06 6.10
N LYS A 49 -12.74 3.77 6.73
CA LYS A 49 -14.05 3.21 7.18
C LYS A 49 -14.95 2.60 6.09
N GLN A 50 -14.74 2.91 4.81
CA GLN A 50 -15.50 2.33 3.69
C GLN A 50 -14.93 0.99 3.19
N GLY A 51 -13.69 0.66 3.54
CA GLY A 51 -13.04 -0.55 3.03
C GLY A 51 -13.24 -1.79 3.89
N ARG A 52 -14.13 -1.81 4.90
CA ARG A 52 -14.31 -2.90 5.88
C ARG A 52 -14.66 -4.30 5.31
N THR A 53 -14.93 -4.44 4.01
CA THR A 53 -15.32 -5.70 3.35
C THR A 53 -14.15 -6.35 2.60
N ALA A 54 -13.08 -6.61 3.33
CA ALA A 54 -11.73 -6.29 2.90
C ALA A 54 -10.76 -7.44 2.63
N GLN A 55 -11.19 -8.60 2.14
CA GLN A 55 -10.36 -9.80 2.32
C GLN A 55 -9.00 -9.77 1.59
N ARG A 56 -8.87 -8.98 0.51
CA ARG A 56 -7.61 -8.63 -0.17
C ARG A 56 -7.78 -7.30 -0.90
N PHE A 57 -6.75 -6.46 -0.90
CA PHE A 57 -6.72 -5.24 -1.72
C PHE A 57 -5.35 -5.07 -2.38
N THR A 58 -5.37 -4.65 -3.64
CA THR A 58 -4.19 -4.30 -4.43
C THR A 58 -4.32 -2.81 -4.76
N LEU A 59 -3.31 -2.02 -4.42
CA LEU A 59 -3.27 -0.58 -4.72
C LEU A 59 -2.57 -0.36 -6.06
N GLU A 60 -3.34 -0.26 -7.14
CA GLU A 60 -2.76 0.13 -8.44
C GLU A 60 -2.58 1.65 -8.49
N ILE A 61 -1.36 2.12 -8.23
CA ILE A 61 -1.00 3.53 -8.42
C ILE A 61 -0.53 3.72 -9.85
N ILE A 62 -1.40 4.24 -10.72
CA ILE A 62 -1.01 4.61 -12.09
C ILE A 62 -0.20 5.90 -12.04
N ASP A 63 1.12 5.76 -12.00
CA ASP A 63 2.04 6.88 -12.25
C ASP A 63 2.04 7.17 -13.75
N LYS A 64 1.43 8.30 -14.15
CA LYS A 64 1.56 8.85 -15.49
C LYS A 64 2.66 9.89 -15.40
N GLY A 65 3.87 9.51 -15.78
CA GLY A 65 5.07 10.36 -15.73
C GLY A 65 4.84 11.79 -16.20
#